data_AF-A0A8T0CL91-F1
#
_entry.id   AF-A0A8T0CL91-F1
#
_cell.length_a   1.000
_cell.length_b   1.000
_cell.length_c   1.000
_cell.angle_alpha   90.00
_cell.angle_beta   90.00
_cell.angle_gamma   90.00
#
_symmetry.space_group_name_H-M   'P 1'
#
loop_
_entity.id
_entity.type
_entity.pdbx_description
1 polymer ?
#
loop_
_entity_poly.entity_id
_entity_poly.type
_entity_poly.pdbx_seq_one_letter_code
_entity_poly.pdbx_strand_id
1 'polypeptide(L)'
;MVATTSLPESSIFDQSLTGVKIMWGLHHPYQTIIGKSVESQVLWKSVKCVLWFPDFEIYGYGKNLEGQRSFVKNFFEYLAIRLLGDELSEVPLILTMNNLRFSQLQVEKLGRSSFFFLSGSFPFDEQSFGKLSDAIPTKNPMVVSKPISYVFRIYPPADVASDDFQAEIQKCLSDVQ
;
A
#
# COMPACT_ATOMS: atom_id res chain seq x y z
N MET A 1 0.61 -0.31 14.34
CA MET A 1 0.97 -0.72 12.97
C MET A 1 -0.33 -1.08 12.26
N VAL A 2 -0.56 -0.60 11.03
CA VAL A 2 -1.76 -0.94 10.26
C VAL A 2 -1.34 -1.76 9.05
N ALA A 3 -1.84 -2.98 8.99
CA ALA A 3 -1.62 -3.89 7.89
C ALA A 3 -2.97 -4.10 7.17
N THR A 4 -3.00 -3.86 5.87
CA THR A 4 -4.15 -4.18 5.03
C THR A 4 -3.84 -5.46 4.27
N THR A 5 -4.70 -6.47 4.41
CA THR A 5 -4.51 -7.77 3.78
C THR A 5 -5.83 -8.23 3.18
N SER A 6 -5.75 -8.88 2.01
CA SER A 6 -6.91 -9.47 1.31
C SER A 6 -7.31 -10.83 1.87
N LEU A 7 -6.54 -11.36 2.82
CA LEU A 7 -6.81 -12.67 3.40
C LEU A 7 -8.08 -12.63 4.29
N PRO A 8 -8.83 -13.74 4.43
CA PRO A 8 -9.95 -13.82 5.36
C PRO A 8 -9.46 -13.82 6.82
N GLU A 9 -10.34 -13.37 7.73
CA GLU A 9 -10.13 -13.17 9.17
C GLU A 9 -9.53 -14.39 9.91
N SER A 10 -9.62 -15.59 9.33
CA SER A 10 -9.10 -16.84 9.87
C SER A 10 -7.61 -17.13 9.62
N SER A 11 -6.89 -16.27 8.90
CA SER A 11 -5.58 -16.62 8.32
C SER A 11 -4.34 -16.17 9.12
N ILE A 12 -4.45 -15.16 9.99
CA ILE A 12 -3.32 -14.70 10.83
C ILE A 12 -3.79 -14.61 12.28
N PHE A 13 -3.65 -15.73 13.00
CA PHE A 13 -3.80 -15.78 14.45
C PHE A 13 -2.43 -16.06 15.06
N ASP A 14 -1.63 -15.01 15.25
CA ASP A 14 -0.61 -15.04 16.29
C ASP A 14 -1.03 -14.10 17.42
N GLN A 15 -1.30 -14.70 18.58
CA GLN A 15 -1.74 -14.00 19.81
C GLN A 15 -0.64 -13.09 20.37
N SER A 16 0.58 -13.14 19.83
CA SER A 16 1.71 -12.26 20.17
C SER A 16 1.61 -10.83 19.61
N LEU A 17 0.70 -10.57 18.66
CA LEU A 17 0.55 -9.27 17.97
C LEU A 17 -0.19 -8.19 18.80
N THR A 18 0.23 -7.96 20.05
CA THR A 18 -0.25 -6.82 20.84
C THR A 18 0.13 -5.49 20.18
N GLY A 19 -0.85 -4.72 19.70
CA GLY A 19 -0.66 -3.37 19.12
C GLY A 19 -0.72 -3.26 17.59
N VAL A 20 -1.13 -4.34 16.90
CA VAL A 20 -1.40 -4.34 15.46
C VAL A 20 -2.91 -4.29 15.22
N LYS A 21 -3.39 -3.25 14.53
CA LYS A 21 -4.77 -3.21 14.04
C LYS A 21 -4.74 -3.72 12.60
N ILE A 22 -5.15 -4.98 12.42
CA ILE A 22 -5.27 -5.59 11.10
C ILE A 22 -6.66 -5.22 10.57
N MET A 23 -6.71 -4.66 9.36
CA MET A 23 -7.97 -4.38 8.70
C MET A 23 -8.20 -5.41 7.61
N TRP A 24 -9.19 -6.26 7.85
CA TRP A 24 -9.57 -7.38 7.01
C TRP A 24 -10.67 -6.94 6.03
N GLY A 25 -10.72 -7.55 4.84
CA GLY A 25 -11.85 -7.38 3.90
C GLY A 25 -11.96 -5.98 3.29
N LEU A 26 -10.92 -5.15 3.36
CA LEU A 26 -10.94 -3.84 2.71
C LEU A 26 -10.37 -3.92 1.31
N HIS A 27 -11.27 -3.72 0.36
CA HIS A 27 -11.00 -4.00 -1.02
C HIS A 27 -10.40 -2.77 -1.73
N HIS A 28 -11.04 -1.61 -1.57
CA HIS A 28 -10.64 -0.30 -2.11
C HIS A 28 -9.57 0.43 -1.26
N PRO A 29 -8.34 0.82 -1.67
CA PRO A 29 -7.52 1.74 -0.82
C PRO A 29 -8.27 3.01 -0.42
N TYR A 30 -9.15 3.51 -1.29
CA TYR A 30 -10.10 4.58 -0.95
C TYR A 30 -10.89 4.32 0.34
N GLN A 31 -11.43 3.11 0.53
CA GLN A 31 -12.26 2.77 1.69
C GLN A 31 -11.46 2.79 3.01
N THR A 32 -10.16 2.45 2.94
CA THR A 32 -9.30 2.34 4.11
C THR A 32 -8.51 3.60 4.43
N ILE A 33 -8.16 4.37 3.40
CA ILE A 33 -7.21 5.49 3.49
C ILE A 33 -7.94 6.82 3.60
N ILE A 34 -9.03 7.00 2.85
CA ILE A 34 -9.76 8.28 2.78
C ILE A 34 -11.24 8.13 3.20
N GLY A 35 -11.80 6.93 3.13
CA GLY A 35 -13.20 6.64 3.46
C GLY A 35 -13.52 6.75 4.96
N LYS A 36 -14.73 7.26 5.27
CA LYS A 36 -15.23 7.52 6.63
C LYS A 36 -16.19 6.46 7.18
N SER A 37 -16.17 5.22 6.69
CA SER A 37 -17.08 4.20 7.27
C SER A 37 -16.70 3.95 8.74
N VAL A 38 -17.70 3.66 9.58
CA VAL A 38 -17.48 3.40 11.02
C VAL A 38 -16.52 2.23 11.23
N GLU A 39 -16.50 1.28 10.29
CA GLU A 39 -15.59 0.13 10.25
C GLU A 39 -14.17 0.50 9.75
N SER A 40 -14.02 1.58 8.98
CA SER A 40 -12.75 2.02 8.37
C SER A 40 -11.98 3.09 9.16
N GLN A 41 -12.42 3.45 10.36
CA GLN A 41 -11.76 4.46 11.19
C GLN A 41 -10.40 3.97 11.72
N VAL A 42 -9.38 4.09 10.88
CA VAL A 42 -7.98 4.06 11.29
C VAL A 42 -7.69 5.37 11.98
N LEU A 43 -7.22 5.29 13.24
CA LEU A 43 -6.63 6.45 13.89
C LEU A 43 -5.24 6.68 13.28
N TRP A 44 -5.19 7.36 12.15
CA TRP A 44 -3.96 7.52 11.36
C TRP A 44 -2.80 8.14 12.15
N LYS A 45 -3.08 9.02 13.10
CA LYS A 45 -2.08 9.59 14.02
C LYS A 45 -1.35 8.55 14.90
N SER A 46 -1.89 7.35 15.08
CA SER A 46 -1.23 6.26 15.81
C SER A 46 -0.57 5.22 14.89
N VAL A 47 -0.66 5.40 13.57
CA VAL A 47 -0.06 4.52 12.58
C VAL A 47 1.44 4.75 12.55
N LYS A 48 2.20 3.66 12.75
CA LYS A 48 3.68 3.68 12.73
C LYS A 48 4.28 3.09 11.46
N CYS A 49 3.49 2.35 10.68
CA CYS A 49 3.89 1.68 9.46
C CYS A 49 2.63 1.16 8.75
N VAL A 50 2.64 1.24 7.42
CA VAL A 50 1.63 0.68 6.53
C VAL A 50 2.21 -0.55 5.85
N LEU A 51 1.59 -1.71 6.06
CA LEU A 51 1.87 -2.91 5.24
C LEU A 51 0.78 -3.05 4.18
N TRP A 52 1.18 -3.24 2.93
CA TRP A 52 0.25 -3.45 1.83
C TRP A 52 0.62 -4.66 0.99
N PHE A 53 -0.37 -5.55 0.79
CA PHE A 53 -0.29 -6.76 -0.01
C PHE A 53 -1.36 -6.67 -1.11
N PRO A 54 -1.03 -6.22 -2.33
CA PRO A 54 -2.00 -6.07 -3.40
C PRO A 54 -2.52 -7.44 -3.86
N ASP A 55 -3.83 -7.53 -4.02
CA ASP A 55 -4.51 -8.69 -4.59
C ASP A 55 -5.08 -8.33 -5.95
N PHE A 56 -4.42 -8.78 -7.02
CA PHE A 56 -4.83 -8.45 -8.38
C PHE A 56 -5.90 -9.38 -8.95
N GLU A 57 -6.14 -10.53 -8.32
CA GLU A 57 -7.09 -11.55 -8.80
C GLU A 57 -8.52 -11.17 -8.40
N ILE A 58 -8.72 -10.67 -7.17
CA ILE A 58 -10.05 -10.28 -6.66
C ILE A 58 -10.69 -9.16 -7.49
N TYR A 59 -9.91 -8.22 -8.02
CA TYR A 59 -10.45 -7.10 -8.81
C TYR A 59 -10.64 -7.41 -10.30
N GLY A 60 -10.50 -8.68 -10.71
CA GLY A 60 -10.59 -9.06 -12.13
C GLY A 60 -9.49 -8.44 -12.99
N TYR A 61 -8.42 -7.92 -12.37
CA TYR A 61 -7.28 -7.36 -13.09
C TYR A 61 -6.28 -8.43 -13.52
N GLY A 62 -6.52 -9.72 -13.23
CA GLY A 62 -5.54 -10.82 -13.36
C GLY A 62 -4.68 -10.78 -14.63
N LYS A 63 -5.23 -10.38 -15.79
CA LYS A 63 -4.46 -10.13 -17.03
C LYS A 63 -4.47 -8.69 -17.52
N ASN A 64 -5.27 -7.81 -16.92
CA ASN A 64 -5.37 -6.41 -17.31
C ASN A 64 -4.25 -5.59 -16.65
N LEU A 65 -3.09 -5.52 -17.29
CA LEU A 65 -1.94 -4.76 -16.82
C LEU A 65 -2.24 -3.27 -16.57
N GLU A 66 -3.09 -2.65 -17.39
CA GLU A 66 -3.46 -1.24 -17.21
C GLU A 66 -4.33 -1.03 -15.97
N GLY A 67 -5.26 -1.96 -15.73
CA GLY A 67 -6.06 -2.00 -14.51
C GLY A 67 -5.20 -2.20 -13.26
N GLN A 68 -4.25 -3.14 -13.30
CA GLN A 68 -3.29 -3.36 -12.20
C GLN A 68 -2.43 -2.11 -11.94
N ARG A 69 -1.94 -1.47 -13.01
CA ARG A 69 -1.14 -0.25 -12.91
C ARG A 69 -1.94 0.89 -12.29
N SER A 70 -3.18 1.09 -12.72
CA SER A 70 -4.10 2.09 -12.17
C SER A 70 -4.42 1.81 -10.70
N PHE A 71 -4.63 0.55 -10.33
CA PHE A 71 -4.86 0.16 -8.94
C PHE A 71 -3.69 0.53 -8.02
N VAL A 72 -2.46 0.21 -8.44
CA VAL A 72 -1.25 0.58 -7.68
C VAL A 72 -1.05 2.10 -7.64
N LYS A 73 -1.30 2.79 -8.75
CA LYS A 73 -1.22 4.25 -8.81
C LYS A 73 -2.19 4.90 -7.82
N ASN A 74 -3.46 4.50 -7.85
CA ASN A 74 -4.50 5.05 -6.97
C ASN A 74 -4.16 4.81 -5.50
N PHE A 75 -3.58 3.66 -5.16
CA PHE A 75 -3.11 3.39 -3.79
C PHE A 75 -2.09 4.45 -3.32
N PHE A 76 -1.07 4.71 -4.14
CA PHE A 76 -0.05 5.71 -3.81
C PHE A 76 -0.63 7.13 -3.72
N GLU A 77 -1.53 7.50 -4.63
CA GLU A 77 -2.17 8.82 -4.62
C GLU A 77 -2.99 9.03 -3.35
N TYR A 78 -3.83 8.06 -2.98
CA TYR A 78 -4.63 8.17 -1.76
C TYR A 78 -3.78 8.16 -0.50
N LEU A 79 -2.74 7.32 -0.45
CA LEU A 79 -1.84 7.31 0.69
C LEU A 79 -1.05 8.61 0.81
N ALA A 80 -0.64 9.21 -0.30
CA ALA A 80 0.03 10.52 -0.30
C ALA A 80 -0.89 11.60 0.30
N ILE A 81 -2.13 11.70 -0.18
CA ILE A 81 -3.13 12.64 0.39
C ILE A 81 -3.24 12.45 1.89
N ARG A 82 -3.33 11.18 2.34
CA ARG A 82 -3.51 10.89 3.76
C ARG A 82 -2.29 11.24 4.61
N LEU A 83 -1.09 10.81 4.19
CA LEU A 83 0.12 11.04 4.96
C LEU A 83 0.52 12.52 4.96
N LEU A 84 0.33 13.24 3.85
CA LEU A 84 0.64 14.66 3.78
C LEU A 84 -0.38 15.49 4.58
N GLY A 85 -1.68 15.19 4.48
CA GLY A 85 -2.72 15.95 5.17
C GLY A 85 -2.75 15.77 6.70
N ASP A 86 -2.27 14.63 7.20
CA ASP A 86 -2.16 14.38 8.65
C ASP A 86 -0.72 14.62 9.19
N GLU A 87 0.19 15.15 8.38
CA GLU A 87 1.61 15.35 8.73
C GLU A 87 2.36 14.06 9.15
N LEU A 88 2.04 12.94 8.54
CA LEU A 88 2.55 11.59 8.85
C LEU A 88 3.69 11.15 7.92
N SER A 89 4.57 12.07 7.51
CA SER A 89 5.62 11.78 6.52
C SER A 89 6.66 10.75 6.98
N GLU A 90 6.78 10.54 8.30
CA GLU A 90 7.68 9.55 8.90
C GLU A 90 7.18 8.11 8.77
N VAL A 91 5.90 7.90 8.43
CA VAL A 91 5.29 6.57 8.35
C VAL A 91 5.78 5.85 7.09
N PRO A 92 6.53 4.74 7.21
CA PRO A 92 6.97 3.97 6.06
C PRO A 92 5.82 3.13 5.49
N LEU A 93 5.82 3.01 4.17
CA LEU A 93 5.01 2.04 3.43
C LEU A 93 5.88 0.82 3.10
N ILE A 94 5.42 -0.37 3.46
CA ILE A 94 6.01 -1.64 3.04
C ILE A 94 5.03 -2.31 2.08
N LEU A 95 5.38 -2.30 0.80
CA LEU A 95 4.63 -2.96 -0.26
C LEU A 95 5.26 -4.33 -0.51
N THR A 96 4.50 -5.41 -0.32
CA THR A 96 4.95 -6.76 -0.60
C THR A 96 4.27 -7.29 -1.85
N MET A 97 5.04 -7.59 -2.90
CA MET A 97 4.52 -8.14 -4.16
C MET A 97 5.57 -8.96 -4.90
N ASN A 98 5.18 -9.66 -5.96
CA ASN A 98 6.16 -10.37 -6.80
C ASN A 98 7.11 -9.39 -7.49
N ASN A 99 8.40 -9.70 -7.50
CA ASN A 99 9.42 -8.84 -8.09
C ASN A 99 9.27 -8.62 -9.59
N LEU A 100 8.75 -9.61 -10.33
CA LEU A 100 8.49 -9.46 -11.76
C LEU A 100 7.31 -8.53 -11.99
N ARG A 101 6.25 -8.66 -11.18
CA ARG A 101 5.09 -7.76 -11.26
C ARG A 101 5.48 -6.33 -10.90
N PHE A 102 6.31 -6.16 -9.87
CA PHE A 102 6.85 -4.86 -9.49
C PHE A 102 7.56 -4.17 -10.68
N SER A 103 8.39 -4.93 -11.39
CA SER A 103 9.09 -4.45 -12.58
C SER A 103 8.13 -4.14 -13.73
N GLN A 104 7.21 -5.06 -14.05
CA GLN A 104 6.24 -4.91 -15.15
C GLN A 104 5.34 -3.69 -14.97
N LEU A 105 4.85 -3.46 -13.76
CA LEU A 105 3.98 -2.32 -13.45
C LEU A 105 4.77 -1.00 -13.25
N GLN A 106 6.11 -1.05 -13.23
CA GLN A 106 6.99 0.08 -12.93
C GLN A 106 6.60 0.77 -11.62
N VAL A 107 6.40 -0.02 -10.57
CA VAL A 107 5.82 0.44 -9.29
C VAL A 107 6.62 1.58 -8.66
N GLU A 108 7.95 1.54 -8.74
CA GLU A 108 8.80 2.63 -8.26
C GLU A 108 8.50 3.97 -8.95
N LYS A 109 8.20 3.95 -10.25
CA LYS A 109 7.81 5.15 -11.01
C LYS A 109 6.44 5.65 -10.56
N LEU A 110 5.50 4.75 -10.28
CA LEU A 110 4.17 5.10 -9.77
C LEU A 110 4.26 5.73 -8.37
N GLY A 111 5.06 5.16 -7.48
CA GLY A 111 5.32 5.75 -6.17
C GLY A 111 5.92 7.15 -6.27
N ARG A 112 6.91 7.34 -7.15
CA ARG A 112 7.55 8.65 -7.37
C ARG A 112 6.59 9.72 -7.84
N SER A 113 5.60 9.39 -8.68
CA SER A 113 4.58 10.37 -9.10
C SER A 113 3.68 10.84 -7.96
N SER A 114 3.71 10.16 -6.81
CA SER A 114 2.98 10.51 -5.59
C SER A 114 3.94 10.74 -4.41
N PHE A 115 5.17 11.19 -4.69
CA PHE A 115 6.18 11.58 -3.69
C PHE A 115 6.76 10.44 -2.83
N PHE A 116 6.52 9.18 -3.20
CA PHE A 116 7.13 8.03 -2.55
C PHE A 116 8.44 7.62 -3.23
N PHE A 117 9.47 7.40 -2.42
CA PHE A 117 10.79 6.97 -2.87
C PHE A 117 11.16 5.64 -2.24
N LEU A 118 11.61 4.71 -3.09
CA LEU A 118 12.09 3.40 -2.63
C LEU A 118 13.39 3.59 -1.85
N SER A 119 13.40 3.13 -0.60
CA SER A 119 14.52 3.24 0.34
C SER A 119 15.21 1.92 0.62
N GLY A 120 14.57 0.79 0.30
CA GLY A 120 15.14 -0.53 0.45
C GLY A 120 14.19 -1.64 -0.01
N SER A 121 14.73 -2.84 -0.14
CA SER A 121 13.94 -4.03 -0.41
C SER A 121 14.57 -5.26 0.27
N PHE A 122 13.73 -6.22 0.64
CA PHE A 122 14.16 -7.47 1.25
C PHE A 122 13.25 -8.63 0.82
N PRO A 123 13.77 -9.87 0.77
CA PRO A 123 12.95 -11.06 0.51
C PRO A 123 11.82 -11.16 1.53
N PHE A 124 10.60 -11.42 1.06
CA PHE A 124 9.48 -11.67 1.94
C PHE A 124 9.60 -13.07 2.55
N ASP A 125 9.47 -13.17 3.86
CA ASP A 125 9.57 -14.44 4.57
C ASP A 125 8.21 -15.16 4.58
N GLU A 126 7.99 -15.97 3.53
CA GLU A 126 6.76 -16.76 3.41
C GLU A 126 6.61 -17.84 4.48
N GLN A 127 7.68 -18.21 5.19
CA GLN A 127 7.61 -19.21 6.27
C GLN A 127 6.93 -18.62 7.50
N SER A 128 7.27 -17.37 7.83
CA SER A 128 6.72 -16.66 8.99
C SER A 128 5.40 -15.95 8.69
N PHE A 129 5.22 -15.43 7.48
CA PHE A 129 4.09 -14.54 7.14
C PHE A 129 3.09 -15.16 6.15
N GLY A 130 3.26 -16.43 5.77
CA GLY A 130 2.39 -17.14 4.83
C GLY A 130 2.76 -16.90 3.35
N LYS A 131 2.16 -17.69 2.45
CA LYS A 131 2.44 -17.59 1.01
C LYS A 131 1.74 -16.41 0.37
N LEU A 132 2.44 -15.69 -0.50
CA LEU A 132 1.86 -14.63 -1.29
C LEU A 132 1.16 -15.21 -2.52
N SER A 133 -0.12 -14.87 -2.73
CA SER A 133 -0.93 -15.34 -3.87
C SER A 133 -0.52 -14.76 -5.24
N ASP A 134 0.54 -13.94 -5.31
CA ASP A 134 1.06 -13.31 -6.53
C ASP A 134 2.16 -14.16 -7.20
N ALA A 135 1.82 -15.39 -7.59
CA ALA A 135 2.75 -16.27 -8.30
C ALA A 135 2.74 -15.96 -9.81
N ILE A 136 3.82 -15.37 -10.32
CA ILE A 136 4.02 -15.24 -11.78
C ILE A 136 4.84 -16.44 -12.27
N PRO A 137 4.28 -17.32 -13.11
CA PRO A 137 5.02 -18.44 -13.68
C PRO A 137 6.06 -17.92 -14.69
N THR A 138 7.31 -18.35 -14.53
CA THR A 138 8.39 -18.03 -15.48
C THR A 138 8.75 -19.27 -16.30
N LYS A 139 8.85 -19.10 -17.62
CA LYS A 139 9.41 -20.13 -18.52
C LYS A 139 10.93 -20.05 -18.62
N ASN A 140 11.52 -18.96 -18.11
CA ASN A 140 12.95 -18.71 -18.18
C ASN A 140 13.61 -19.07 -16.84
N PRO A 141 14.49 -20.08 -16.79
CA PRO A 141 15.13 -20.51 -15.56
C PRO A 141 16.10 -19.46 -14.97
N MET A 142 16.52 -18.47 -15.75
CA MET A 142 17.37 -17.38 -15.27
C MET A 142 16.58 -16.25 -14.58
N VAL A 143 15.24 -16.28 -14.65
CA VAL A 143 14.39 -15.25 -14.05
C VAL A 143 13.81 -15.78 -12.74
N VAL A 144 14.29 -15.23 -11.63
CA VAL A 144 13.78 -15.54 -10.29
C VAL A 144 12.47 -14.77 -10.08
N SER A 145 11.38 -15.51 -9.96
CA SER A 145 10.06 -15.01 -9.54
C SER A 145 9.90 -15.26 -8.05
N LYS A 146 9.89 -14.19 -7.24
CA LYS A 146 9.78 -14.30 -5.79
C LYS A 146 9.08 -13.09 -5.16
N PRO A 147 8.40 -13.27 -4.02
CA PRO A 147 7.82 -12.17 -3.27
C PRO A 147 8.94 -11.35 -2.61
N ILE A 148 8.86 -10.03 -2.77
CA ILE A 148 9.79 -9.06 -2.19
C ILE A 148 8.97 -7.99 -1.48
N SER A 149 9.44 -7.57 -0.31
CA SER A 149 8.95 -6.41 0.41
C SER A 149 9.79 -5.18 0.04
N TYR A 150 9.12 -4.13 -0.40
CA TYR A 150 9.70 -2.86 -0.85
C TYR A 150 9.33 -1.76 0.13
N VAL A 151 10.33 -1.05 0.66
CA VAL A 151 10.15 0.01 1.66
C VAL A 151 10.15 1.36 0.98
N PHE A 152 9.02 2.05 1.01
CA PHE A 152 8.85 3.40 0.51
C PHE A 152 8.75 4.41 1.66
N ARG A 153 9.33 5.59 1.43
CA ARG A 153 9.17 6.77 2.28
C ARG A 153 8.61 7.91 1.45
N ILE A 154 7.71 8.68 2.04
CA ILE A 154 7.18 9.88 1.40
C ILE A 154 8.09 11.07 1.70
N TYR A 155 8.35 11.89 0.70
CA TYR A 155 9.10 13.13 0.84
C TYR A 155 8.23 14.27 0.33
N PRO A 156 7.69 15.11 1.22
CA PRO A 156 6.87 16.26 0.82
C PRO A 156 7.65 17.14 -0.17
N PRO A 157 7.05 17.59 -1.28
CA PRO A 157 7.64 18.66 -2.08
C PRO A 157 7.97 19.88 -1.21
N ALA A 158 9.02 20.62 -1.57
CA ALA A 158 9.39 21.86 -0.89
C ALA A 158 8.24 22.90 -0.87
N ASP A 159 7.34 22.83 -1.87
CA ASP A 159 6.18 23.73 -2.04
C ASP A 159 4.92 23.26 -1.29
N VAL A 160 4.96 22.12 -0.56
CA VAL A 160 3.84 21.63 0.28
C VAL A 160 3.52 22.58 1.45
N ALA A 161 4.43 23.50 1.75
CA ALA A 161 4.22 24.58 2.71
C ALA A 161 3.39 25.75 2.15
N SER A 162 2.97 25.71 0.86
CA SER A 162 2.01 26.68 0.34
C SER A 162 0.62 26.39 0.90
N ASP A 163 -0.01 27.41 1.48
CA ASP A 163 -1.35 27.33 2.08
C ASP A 163 -2.40 26.75 1.11
N ASP A 164 -2.24 26.99 -0.20
CA ASP A 164 -3.15 26.50 -1.25
C ASP A 164 -3.09 24.97 -1.42
N PHE A 165 -1.90 24.37 -1.31
CA PHE A 165 -1.73 22.93 -1.46
C PHE A 165 -2.30 22.18 -0.25
N GLN A 166 -2.08 22.73 0.95
CA GLN A 166 -2.68 22.21 2.18
C GLN A 166 -4.21 22.32 2.15
N ALA A 167 -4.74 23.43 1.63
CA ALA A 167 -6.17 23.63 1.48
C ALA A 167 -6.79 22.59 0.54
N GLU A 168 -6.16 22.29 -0.60
CA GLU A 168 -6.69 21.28 -1.54
C GLU A 168 -6.60 19.84 -0.98
N ILE A 169 -5.54 19.51 -0.23
CA ILE A 169 -5.45 18.23 0.49
C ILE A 169 -6.55 18.12 1.55
N GLN A 170 -6.74 19.15 2.37
CA GLN A 170 -7.80 19.16 3.37
C GLN A 170 -9.18 19.06 2.74
N LYS A 171 -9.38 19.75 1.62
CA LYS A 171 -10.60 19.64 0.81
C LYS A 171 -10.82 18.20 0.33
N CYS A 172 -9.79 17.51 -0.17
CA CYS A 172 -9.89 16.10 -0.55
C CYS A 172 -10.28 15.19 0.64
N LEU A 173 -9.86 15.54 1.86
CA LEU A 173 -10.23 14.81 3.08
C LEU A 173 -11.64 15.19 3.58
N SER A 174 -12.10 16.42 3.32
CA SER A 174 -13.42 16.92 3.72
C SER A 174 -14.53 16.55 2.74
N ASP A 175 -14.30 16.66 1.43
CA ASP A 175 -15.28 16.44 0.34
C ASP A 175 -15.76 14.97 0.25
N VAL A 176 -15.10 14.07 0.97
CA VAL A 176 -15.53 12.69 1.20
C VAL A 176 -16.48 12.61 2.43
N GLN A 177 -17.28 13.67 2.67
CA GLN A 177 -18.35 13.73 3.70
C GLN A 177 -19.66 13.16 3.21
#